data_AF-A0AAQ4DWH4-F1
#
_entry.id   AF-A0AAQ4DWH4-F1
#
_cell.length_a   1.000
_cell.length_b   1.000
_cell.length_c   1.000
_cell.angle_alpha   90.00
_cell.angle_beta   90.00
_cell.angle_gamma   90.00
#
_symmetry.space_group_name_H-M   'P 1'
#
loop_
_entity.id
_entity.type
_entity.pdbx_description
1 polymer ?
#
loop_
_entity_poly.entity_id
_entity_poly.type
_entity_poly.pdbx_seq_one_letter_code
_entity_poly.pdbx_strand_id
1 'polypeptide(L)'
;MASTRILVPVVLFVASCGFAVGQQGQRNAAAPFSVGGSVSSAPQGSSGGLGQEHFQVAPDLKQALSLRVPQEFLREHLGDYRFQNPNIFLKALLHPTYKTRDRKDRHDSFEPLDYVGSFVMDYIVSRYVLMNARNKSQHHMAEAKASVLRQDSLAYFAVKNNFHKYVFVDRPVEKASLREFAEGLRNVQALGDLKYAKKKRSFVYKFFKSVMGAIFVDSGYSSDVVEPILLKMIKRDLDLLL
;
A
#
# COMPACT_ATOMS: atom_id res chain seq x y z
N MET A 1 -31.57 34.20 -48.84
CA MET A 1 -30.73 33.16 -48.19
C MET A 1 -31.56 32.49 -47.12
N ALA A 2 -32.28 31.42 -47.48
CA ALA A 2 -33.12 30.66 -46.55
C ALA A 2 -32.29 29.50 -45.98
N SER A 3 -32.17 29.44 -44.65
CA SER A 3 -31.43 28.40 -43.94
C SER A 3 -32.39 27.29 -43.54
N THR A 4 -32.35 26.20 -44.30
CA THR A 4 -33.11 24.98 -44.06
C THR A 4 -32.48 24.20 -42.90
N ARG A 5 -33.16 24.14 -41.76
CA ARG A 5 -32.76 23.31 -40.62
C ARG A 5 -33.16 21.86 -40.90
N ILE A 6 -32.16 20.98 -41.03
CA ILE A 6 -32.33 19.53 -41.16
C ILE A 6 -32.55 18.94 -39.77
N LEU A 7 -33.74 18.37 -39.54
CA LEU A 7 -34.12 17.65 -38.33
C LEU A 7 -33.65 16.19 -38.46
N VAL A 8 -32.66 15.80 -37.66
CA VAL A 8 -32.21 14.39 -37.57
C VAL A 8 -32.98 13.72 -36.43
N PRO A 9 -33.75 12.64 -36.68
CA PRO A 9 -34.43 11.92 -35.61
C PRO A 9 -33.42 11.04 -34.85
N VAL A 10 -33.26 11.30 -33.55
CA VAL A 10 -32.53 10.44 -32.61
C VAL A 10 -33.41 9.22 -32.30
N VAL A 11 -33.02 8.06 -32.81
CA VAL A 11 -33.66 6.78 -32.47
C VAL A 11 -33.12 6.33 -31.11
N LEU A 12 -33.97 6.43 -30.08
CA LEU A 12 -33.72 5.84 -28.76
C LEU A 12 -33.80 4.31 -28.86
N PHE A 13 -32.67 3.62 -28.74
CA PHE A 13 -32.64 2.17 -28.53
C PHE A 13 -32.94 1.88 -27.05
N VAL A 14 -34.19 1.48 -26.77
CA VAL A 14 -34.60 0.94 -25.46
C VAL A 14 -34.29 -0.55 -25.47
N ALA A 15 -33.21 -0.96 -24.79
CA ALA A 15 -32.93 -2.37 -24.56
C ALA A 15 -33.75 -2.85 -23.35
N SER A 16 -34.88 -3.50 -23.65
CA SER A 16 -35.71 -4.20 -22.67
C SER A 16 -34.96 -5.41 -22.10
N CYS A 17 -34.84 -5.45 -20.77
CA CYS A 17 -34.41 -6.64 -20.03
C CYS A 17 -35.52 -7.71 -20.12
N GLY A 18 -35.26 -8.79 -20.85
CA GLY A 18 -36.10 -9.98 -20.87
C GLY A 18 -35.86 -10.83 -19.62
N PHE A 19 -36.93 -11.12 -18.88
CA PHE A 19 -36.97 -12.18 -17.88
C PHE A 19 -36.88 -13.54 -18.57
N ALA A 20 -35.94 -14.38 -18.14
CA ALA A 20 -35.95 -15.81 -18.44
C ALA A 20 -35.79 -16.59 -17.12
N VAL A 21 -36.81 -17.40 -16.84
CA VAL A 21 -36.94 -18.30 -15.69
C VAL A 21 -36.22 -19.62 -15.97
N GLY A 22 -35.41 -20.06 -15.01
CA GLY A 22 -35.29 -21.47 -14.61
C GLY A 22 -34.39 -22.40 -15.45
N GLN A 23 -33.20 -22.71 -14.92
CA GLN A 23 -32.78 -24.11 -14.78
C GLN A 23 -31.81 -24.27 -13.62
N GLN A 24 -32.04 -25.35 -12.89
CA GLN A 24 -31.56 -25.68 -11.56
C GLN A 24 -30.30 -26.56 -11.68
N GLY A 25 -29.20 -26.19 -11.03
CA GLY A 25 -27.95 -26.97 -11.09
C GLY A 25 -26.89 -26.52 -10.10
N GLN A 26 -26.84 -27.22 -8.97
CA GLN A 26 -25.72 -27.36 -8.01
C GLN A 26 -25.12 -26.09 -7.38
N ARG A 27 -25.66 -25.76 -6.20
CA ARG A 27 -24.98 -24.97 -5.17
C ARG A 27 -23.91 -25.84 -4.49
N ASN A 28 -22.64 -25.49 -4.65
CA ASN A 28 -21.59 -25.99 -3.75
C ASN A 28 -21.74 -25.25 -2.41
N ALA A 29 -22.40 -25.92 -1.46
CA ALA A 29 -22.52 -25.46 -0.09
C ALA A 29 -21.15 -25.55 0.60
N ALA A 30 -20.69 -24.42 1.15
CA ALA A 30 -19.60 -24.38 2.10
C ALA A 30 -19.98 -25.19 3.35
N ALA A 31 -19.08 -26.07 3.78
CA ALA A 31 -19.28 -26.88 4.99
C ALA A 31 -19.30 -26.00 6.25
N PRO A 32 -20.16 -26.29 7.25
CA PRO A 32 -20.17 -25.58 8.52
C PRO A 32 -18.95 -25.95 9.37
N PHE A 33 -18.34 -24.95 10.01
CA PHE A 33 -17.27 -25.15 10.98
C PHE A 33 -17.77 -25.98 12.16
N SER A 34 -17.19 -27.16 12.34
CA SER A 34 -17.43 -28.01 13.51
C SER A 34 -16.43 -27.63 14.62
N VAL A 35 -16.95 -27.20 15.77
CA VAL A 35 -16.16 -26.98 16.99
C VAL A 35 -16.27 -28.25 17.83
N GLY A 36 -15.19 -29.00 17.92
CA GLY A 36 -15.06 -30.18 18.78
C GLY A 36 -13.60 -30.33 19.21
N GLY A 37 -13.35 -30.15 20.51
CA GLY A 37 -12.00 -30.08 21.08
C GLY A 37 -11.34 -31.44 21.33
N SER A 38 -10.02 -31.42 21.46
CA SER A 38 -9.29 -32.16 22.48
C SER A 38 -7.92 -31.49 22.69
N VAL A 39 -7.60 -31.25 23.95
CA VAL A 39 -6.32 -30.69 24.39
C VAL A 39 -5.29 -31.80 24.32
N SER A 40 -4.28 -31.64 23.48
CA SER A 40 -3.04 -32.42 23.55
C SER A 40 -1.86 -31.44 23.46
N SER A 41 -1.02 -31.49 24.48
CA SER A 41 0.16 -30.67 24.68
C SER A 41 1.14 -30.76 23.51
N ALA A 42 1.31 -29.64 22.79
CA ALA A 42 2.33 -29.49 21.77
C ALA A 42 3.70 -29.14 22.40
N PRO A 43 4.82 -29.62 21.85
CA PRO A 43 6.15 -29.25 22.32
C PRO A 43 6.42 -27.79 21.95
N GLN A 44 7.00 -27.03 22.89
CA GLN A 44 7.41 -25.65 22.68
C GLN A 44 8.53 -25.59 21.63
N GLY A 45 8.15 -25.29 20.39
CA GLY A 45 9.02 -24.90 19.31
C GLY A 45 8.72 -23.46 18.90
N SER A 46 9.77 -22.69 18.64
CA SER A 46 9.82 -21.28 18.22
C SER A 46 8.55 -20.71 17.58
N SER A 47 8.14 -19.54 18.09
CA SER A 47 7.06 -18.66 17.63
C SER A 47 7.23 -18.16 16.18
N GLY A 48 7.16 -19.05 15.20
CA GLY A 48 6.91 -18.71 13.80
C GLY A 48 5.41 -18.82 13.56
N GLY A 49 4.70 -17.70 13.48
CA GLY A 49 3.28 -17.70 13.16
C GLY A 49 3.03 -18.43 11.84
N LEU A 50 2.21 -19.49 11.89
CA LEU A 50 1.73 -20.22 10.71
C LEU A 50 1.17 -19.21 9.70
N GLY A 51 1.70 -19.20 8.47
CA GLY A 51 1.20 -18.38 7.36
C GLY A 51 1.93 -17.06 7.06
N GLN A 52 2.99 -16.69 7.81
CA GLN A 52 3.76 -15.47 7.53
C GLN A 52 4.96 -15.65 6.57
N GLU A 53 5.22 -16.88 6.11
CA GLU A 53 6.39 -17.19 5.29
C GLU A 53 6.48 -16.34 4.01
N HIS A 54 5.33 -16.05 3.39
CA HIS A 54 5.24 -15.21 2.19
C HIS A 54 5.55 -13.73 2.43
N PHE A 55 5.62 -13.26 3.68
CA PHE A 55 5.84 -11.84 4.02
C PHE A 55 7.28 -11.51 4.45
N GLN A 56 8.15 -12.51 4.59
CA GLN A 56 9.56 -12.31 4.91
C GLN A 56 10.47 -12.65 3.73
N VAL A 57 11.70 -12.11 3.74
CA VAL A 57 12.76 -12.56 2.84
C VAL A 57 13.25 -13.93 3.30
N ALA A 58 13.35 -14.90 2.39
CA ALA A 58 13.92 -16.19 2.72
C ALA A 58 15.39 -16.09 3.20
N PRO A 59 15.83 -16.87 4.21
CA PRO A 59 17.16 -16.72 4.83
C PRO A 59 18.34 -16.78 3.85
N ASP A 60 18.27 -17.70 2.88
CA ASP A 60 19.32 -17.89 1.89
C ASP A 60 19.30 -16.80 0.82
N LEU A 61 18.12 -16.26 0.47
CA LEU A 61 18.02 -15.07 -0.38
C LEU A 61 18.62 -13.85 0.31
N LYS A 62 18.36 -13.66 1.60
CA LYS A 62 18.98 -12.59 2.39
C LYS A 62 20.51 -12.69 2.34
N GLN A 63 21.05 -13.88 2.49
CA GLN A 63 22.49 -14.13 2.40
C GLN A 63 23.04 -13.86 0.99
N ALA A 64 22.40 -14.43 -0.04
CA ALA A 64 22.79 -14.26 -1.44
C ALA A 64 22.82 -12.77 -1.85
N LEU A 65 21.83 -12.00 -1.40
CA LEU A 65 21.72 -10.57 -1.70
C LEU A 65 22.55 -9.69 -0.75
N SER A 66 23.12 -10.27 0.32
CA SER A 66 23.83 -9.55 1.39
C SER A 66 23.00 -8.42 2.01
N LEU A 67 21.69 -8.64 2.20
CA LEU A 67 20.78 -7.62 2.70
C LEU A 67 21.08 -7.29 4.16
N ARG A 68 21.19 -5.99 4.45
CA ARG A 68 21.35 -5.46 5.82
C ARG A 68 20.20 -4.54 6.14
N VAL A 69 19.71 -4.62 7.37
CA VAL A 69 18.61 -3.79 7.85
C VAL A 69 19.07 -2.33 7.95
N PRO A 70 18.39 -1.39 7.29
CA PRO A 70 18.69 0.04 7.44
C PRO A 70 18.30 0.57 8.84
N GLN A 71 19.24 0.53 9.78
CA GLN A 71 19.01 0.93 11.19
C GLN A 71 18.69 2.42 11.35
N GLU A 72 19.21 3.27 10.47
CA GLU A 72 18.91 4.71 10.43
C GLU A 72 17.42 4.95 10.14
N PHE A 73 16.89 4.32 9.10
CA PHE A 73 15.46 4.41 8.76
C PHE A 73 14.55 4.01 9.93
N LEU A 74 14.86 2.90 10.62
CA LEU A 74 14.06 2.43 11.75
C LEU A 74 14.02 3.47 12.87
N ARG A 75 15.17 4.05 13.23
CA ARG A 75 15.29 5.03 14.32
C ARG A 75 14.60 6.35 13.99
N GLU A 76 14.76 6.85 12.78
CA GLU A 76 14.22 8.17 12.40
C GLU A 76 12.71 8.14 12.14
N HIS A 77 12.23 7.09 11.48
CA HIS A 77 10.89 7.09 10.89
C HIS A 77 9.87 6.26 11.65
N LEU A 78 10.29 5.20 12.36
CA LEU A 78 9.35 4.27 13.02
C LEU A 78 9.16 4.53 14.52
N GLY A 79 9.80 5.57 15.08
CA GLY A 79 9.67 5.93 16.49
C GLY A 79 10.14 4.79 17.39
N ASP A 80 9.27 4.33 18.28
CA ASP A 80 9.57 3.26 19.24
C ASP A 80 9.27 1.85 18.72
N TYR A 81 8.68 1.73 17.52
CA TYR A 81 8.39 0.42 16.95
C TYR A 81 9.68 -0.33 16.63
N ARG A 82 9.73 -1.60 17.02
CA ARG A 82 10.85 -2.51 16.74
C ARG A 82 10.28 -3.76 16.08
N PHE A 83 10.82 -4.09 14.90
CA PHE A 83 10.40 -5.29 14.19
C PHE A 83 10.77 -6.53 14.99
N GLN A 84 9.79 -7.41 15.22
CA GLN A 84 10.03 -8.74 15.79
C GLN A 84 10.79 -9.59 14.77
N ASN A 85 10.42 -9.47 13.50
CA ASN A 85 11.08 -10.13 12.38
C ASN A 85 11.63 -9.10 11.37
N PRO A 86 12.93 -8.76 11.46
CA PRO A 86 13.56 -7.80 10.54
C PRO A 86 13.53 -8.23 9.07
N ASN A 87 13.30 -9.52 8.77
CA ASN A 87 13.23 -9.99 7.38
C ASN A 87 11.92 -9.55 6.69
N ILE A 88 10.86 -9.25 7.44
CA ILE A 88 9.64 -8.64 6.90
C ILE A 88 9.95 -7.21 6.43
N PHE A 89 10.67 -6.44 7.25
CA PHE A 89 11.10 -5.09 6.87
C PHE A 89 12.05 -5.09 5.67
N LEU A 90 13.00 -6.02 5.61
CA LEU A 90 13.86 -6.18 4.43
C LEU A 90 13.04 -6.45 3.17
N LYS A 91 12.00 -7.29 3.25
CA LYS A 91 11.13 -7.58 2.11
C LYS A 91 10.39 -6.33 1.65
N ALA A 92 9.93 -5.51 2.58
CA ALA A 92 9.22 -4.28 2.27
C ALA A 92 10.05 -3.27 1.46
N LEU A 93 11.37 -3.35 1.51
CA LEU A 93 12.30 -2.49 0.78
C LEU A 93 12.86 -3.15 -0.50
N LEU A 94 12.50 -4.40 -0.79
CA LEU A 94 13.13 -5.20 -1.84
C LEU A 94 12.42 -5.07 -3.19
N HIS A 95 12.99 -4.29 -4.11
CA HIS A 95 12.49 -4.22 -5.50
C HIS A 95 12.79 -5.53 -6.26
N PRO A 96 11.91 -6.01 -7.16
CA PRO A 96 12.14 -7.22 -7.96
C PRO A 96 13.44 -7.23 -8.78
N THR A 97 13.92 -6.04 -9.20
CA THR A 97 15.12 -5.89 -10.04
C THR A 97 16.44 -5.86 -9.26
N TYR A 98 16.39 -5.84 -7.92
CA TYR A 98 17.61 -5.79 -7.12
C TYR A 98 18.38 -7.11 -7.23
N LYS A 99 19.63 -7.05 -7.71
CA LYS A 99 20.53 -8.19 -7.87
C LYS A 99 19.87 -9.42 -8.51
N THR A 100 19.06 -9.24 -9.55
CA THR A 100 18.26 -10.32 -10.17
C THR A 100 19.11 -11.53 -10.58
N ARG A 101 20.37 -11.32 -11.00
CA ARG A 101 21.30 -12.40 -11.37
C ARG A 101 21.63 -13.35 -10.21
N ASP A 102 21.55 -12.85 -8.97
CA ASP A 102 21.92 -13.60 -7.76
C ASP A 102 20.73 -14.38 -7.16
N ARG A 103 19.52 -14.24 -7.74
CA ARG A 103 18.27 -14.70 -7.12
C ARG A 103 17.92 -16.18 -7.29
N LYS A 104 18.64 -16.97 -8.09
CA LYS A 104 18.43 -18.43 -8.28
C LYS A 104 16.93 -18.84 -8.24
N ASP A 105 16.12 -18.24 -9.11
CA ASP A 105 14.66 -18.48 -9.25
C ASP A 105 13.75 -18.04 -8.09
N ARG A 106 14.26 -17.21 -7.18
CA ARG A 106 13.46 -16.60 -6.09
C ARG A 106 12.86 -15.27 -6.51
N HIS A 107 11.56 -15.15 -6.29
CA HIS A 107 10.77 -13.99 -6.72
C HIS A 107 10.30 -13.09 -5.56
N ASP A 108 10.97 -13.12 -4.40
CA ASP A 108 10.59 -12.27 -3.27
C ASP A 108 10.68 -10.77 -3.61
N SER A 109 9.61 -10.06 -3.34
CA SER A 109 9.49 -8.62 -3.55
C SER A 109 8.64 -7.97 -2.47
N PHE A 110 8.63 -6.64 -2.45
CA PHE A 110 7.78 -5.83 -1.59
C PHE A 110 6.27 -5.98 -1.86
N GLU A 111 5.87 -6.61 -2.97
CA GLU A 111 4.51 -6.52 -3.53
C GLU A 111 3.41 -7.10 -2.63
N PRO A 112 3.58 -8.27 -1.97
CA PRO A 112 2.57 -8.77 -1.02
C PRO A 112 2.33 -7.79 0.13
N LEU A 113 3.39 -7.13 0.60
CA LEU A 113 3.31 -6.14 1.67
C LEU A 113 2.73 -4.81 1.16
N ASP A 114 2.96 -4.41 -0.09
CA ASP A 114 2.29 -3.24 -0.74
C ASP A 114 0.78 -3.47 -0.85
N TYR A 115 0.38 -4.70 -1.17
CA TYR A 115 -1.02 -5.10 -1.21
C TYR A 115 -1.67 -4.98 0.18
N VAL A 116 -1.07 -5.61 1.20
CA VAL A 116 -1.56 -5.51 2.60
C VAL A 116 -1.56 -4.06 3.10
N GLY A 117 -0.49 -3.33 2.82
CA GLY A 117 -0.33 -1.92 3.16
C GLY A 117 -1.45 -1.03 2.60
N SER A 118 -1.91 -1.33 1.39
CA SER A 118 -3.02 -0.60 0.76
C SER A 118 -4.30 -0.70 1.60
N PHE A 119 -4.60 -1.87 2.18
CA PHE A 119 -5.81 -2.07 2.99
C PHE A 119 -5.73 -1.38 4.35
N VAL A 120 -4.63 -1.56 5.08
CA VAL A 120 -4.52 -0.98 6.43
C VAL A 120 -4.49 0.54 6.37
N MET A 121 -3.83 1.12 5.36
CA MET A 121 -3.83 2.57 5.15
C MET A 121 -5.21 3.10 4.76
N ASP A 122 -5.95 2.38 3.90
CA ASP A 122 -7.31 2.77 3.53
C ASP A 122 -8.22 2.82 4.76
N TYR A 123 -8.13 1.80 5.63
CA TYR A 123 -8.87 1.74 6.89
C TYR A 123 -8.51 2.91 7.82
N ILE A 124 -7.22 3.12 8.11
CA ILE A 124 -6.75 4.16 9.05
C ILE A 124 -7.15 5.55 8.56
N VAL A 125 -6.90 5.87 7.29
CA VAL A 125 -7.25 7.19 6.74
C VAL A 125 -8.77 7.38 6.73
N SER A 126 -9.55 6.36 6.37
CA SER A 126 -11.01 6.45 6.40
C SER A 126 -11.54 6.70 7.81
N ARG A 127 -10.99 5.99 8.81
CA ARG A 127 -11.32 6.16 10.23
C ARG A 127 -10.99 7.58 10.69
N TYR A 128 -9.79 8.08 10.40
CA TYR A 128 -9.36 9.42 10.76
C TYR A 128 -10.27 10.49 10.15
N VAL A 129 -10.53 10.42 8.84
CA VAL A 129 -11.42 11.36 8.14
C VAL A 129 -12.81 11.35 8.79
N LEU A 130 -13.39 10.17 9.04
CA LEU A 130 -14.72 10.05 9.64
C LEU A 130 -14.79 10.68 11.05
N MET A 131 -13.77 10.49 11.87
CA MET A 131 -13.76 11.01 13.25
C MET A 131 -13.54 12.52 13.31
N ASN A 132 -12.81 13.08 12.34
CA ASN A 132 -12.37 14.48 12.35
C ASN A 132 -13.21 15.40 11.43
N ALA A 133 -13.99 14.84 10.49
CA ALA A 133 -14.79 15.61 9.51
C ALA A 133 -16.28 15.74 9.90
N ARG A 134 -16.61 15.95 11.18
CA ARG A 134 -17.98 15.87 11.72
C ARG A 134 -19.04 16.72 11.00
N ASN A 135 -18.65 17.82 10.37
CA ASN A 135 -19.54 18.76 9.68
C ASN A 135 -19.40 18.72 8.14
N LYS A 136 -18.68 17.75 7.58
CA LYS A 136 -18.44 17.66 6.14
C LYS A 136 -19.40 16.71 5.45
N SER A 137 -19.68 16.98 4.19
CA SER A 137 -20.45 16.07 3.35
C SER A 137 -19.66 14.81 3.02
N GLN A 138 -20.37 13.72 2.69
CA GLN A 138 -19.77 12.48 2.22
C GLN A 138 -18.82 12.68 1.04
N HIS A 139 -19.18 13.58 0.10
CA HIS A 139 -18.34 13.94 -1.03
C HIS A 139 -16.98 14.50 -0.57
N HIS A 140 -16.97 15.47 0.35
CA HIS A 140 -15.72 16.05 0.86
C HIS A 140 -14.86 15.02 1.61
N MET A 141 -15.47 14.12 2.39
CA MET A 141 -14.73 13.04 3.05
C MET A 141 -14.05 12.10 2.05
N ALA A 142 -14.77 11.73 0.97
CA ALA A 142 -14.22 10.90 -0.10
C ALA A 142 -13.08 11.62 -0.85
N GLU A 143 -13.24 12.92 -1.10
CA GLU A 143 -12.22 13.76 -1.76
C GLU A 143 -10.95 13.90 -0.91
N ALA A 144 -11.07 14.15 0.39
CA ALA A 144 -9.93 14.24 1.31
C ALA A 144 -9.16 12.91 1.37
N LYS A 145 -9.89 11.79 1.52
CA LYS A 145 -9.32 10.43 1.47
C LYS A 145 -8.57 10.19 0.16
N ALA A 146 -9.21 10.45 -0.98
CA ALA A 146 -8.62 10.23 -2.31
C ALA A 146 -7.38 11.12 -2.54
N SER A 147 -7.39 12.34 -2.02
CA SER A 147 -6.27 13.28 -2.15
C SER A 147 -5.03 12.82 -1.41
N VAL A 148 -5.16 12.17 -0.25
CA VAL A 148 -4.01 11.65 0.52
C VAL A 148 -3.54 10.29 0.02
N LEU A 149 -4.45 9.41 -0.42
CA LEU A 149 -4.12 8.04 -0.81
C LEU A 149 -3.77 7.85 -2.30
N ARG A 150 -3.87 8.89 -3.14
CA ARG A 150 -3.41 8.80 -4.53
C ARG A 150 -1.90 8.56 -4.62
N GLN A 151 -1.48 7.90 -5.71
CA GLN A 151 -0.08 7.48 -5.91
C GLN A 151 0.93 8.64 -5.79
N ASP A 152 0.64 9.81 -6.35
CA ASP A 152 1.55 10.97 -6.28
C ASP A 152 1.74 11.48 -4.84
N SER A 153 0.67 11.49 -4.05
CA SER A 153 0.67 11.93 -2.65
C SER A 153 1.47 10.97 -1.78
N LEU A 154 1.22 9.66 -1.96
CA LEU A 154 1.98 8.62 -1.28
C LEU A 154 3.46 8.65 -1.69
N ALA A 155 3.78 8.93 -2.94
CA ALA A 155 5.15 9.11 -3.39
C ALA A 155 5.80 10.35 -2.74
N TYR A 156 5.05 11.46 -2.63
CA TYR A 156 5.48 12.66 -1.89
C TYR A 156 5.80 12.34 -0.43
N PHE A 157 4.92 11.66 0.29
CA PHE A 157 5.16 11.27 1.69
C PHE A 157 6.36 10.33 1.81
N ALA A 158 6.54 9.39 0.89
CA ALA A 158 7.69 8.49 0.86
C ALA A 158 9.01 9.27 0.71
N VAL A 159 9.07 10.24 -0.22
CA VAL A 159 10.29 11.04 -0.41
C VAL A 159 10.56 11.96 0.79
N LYS A 160 9.52 12.62 1.31
CA LYS A 160 9.63 13.49 2.49
C LYS A 160 10.18 12.74 3.72
N ASN A 161 9.90 11.45 3.79
CA ASN A 161 10.40 10.54 4.84
C ASN A 161 11.56 9.65 4.33
N ASN A 162 12.34 10.10 3.35
CA ASN A 162 13.57 9.47 2.89
C ASN A 162 13.49 8.03 2.37
N PHE A 163 12.31 7.46 2.11
CA PHE A 163 12.16 6.06 1.66
C PHE A 163 13.00 5.74 0.42
N HIS A 164 13.04 6.67 -0.54
CA HIS A 164 13.80 6.56 -1.78
C HIS A 164 15.30 6.29 -1.59
N LYS A 165 15.88 6.59 -0.42
CA LYS A 165 17.30 6.33 -0.09
C LYS A 165 17.56 4.89 0.35
N TYR A 166 16.52 4.18 0.81
CA TYR A 166 16.65 2.87 1.46
C TYR A 166 16.09 1.71 0.63
N VAL A 167 15.46 1.99 -0.51
CA VAL A 167 14.95 0.96 -1.43
C VAL A 167 16.12 0.17 -2.03
N PHE A 168 16.06 -1.15 -1.93
CA PHE A 168 16.97 -2.05 -2.65
C PHE A 168 16.51 -2.16 -4.09
N VAL A 169 17.20 -1.47 -5.01
CA VAL A 169 16.95 -1.47 -6.45
C VAL A 169 18.28 -1.32 -7.18
N ASP A 170 18.44 -1.96 -8.35
CA ASP A 170 19.68 -1.88 -9.13
C ASP A 170 19.53 -1.27 -10.51
N ARG A 171 18.36 -1.43 -11.14
CA ARG A 171 18.15 -0.96 -12.50
C ARG A 171 18.36 0.56 -12.58
N PRO A 172 19.26 1.06 -13.46
CA PRO A 172 19.57 2.49 -13.55
C PRO A 172 18.36 3.38 -13.82
N VAL A 173 17.43 2.92 -14.68
CA VAL A 173 16.19 3.64 -15.01
C VAL A 173 15.30 3.84 -13.77
N GLU A 174 15.21 2.83 -12.91
CA GLU A 174 14.42 2.90 -11.68
C GLU A 174 15.09 3.80 -10.64
N LYS A 175 16.42 3.70 -10.47
CA LYS A 175 17.20 4.63 -9.63
C LYS A 175 17.03 6.08 -10.09
N ALA A 176 17.11 6.32 -11.40
CA ALA A 176 16.90 7.65 -11.98
C ALA A 176 15.49 8.16 -11.70
N SER A 177 14.45 7.32 -11.84
CA SER A 177 13.07 7.69 -11.52
C SER A 177 12.90 8.10 -10.04
N LEU A 178 13.50 7.38 -9.09
CA LEU A 178 13.50 7.74 -7.68
C LEU A 178 14.17 9.10 -7.43
N ARG A 179 15.34 9.31 -8.03
CA ARG A 179 16.14 10.54 -7.90
C ARG A 179 15.42 11.75 -8.53
N GLU A 180 14.98 11.64 -9.77
CA GLU A 180 14.29 12.73 -10.48
C GLU A 180 13.01 13.15 -9.74
N PHE A 181 12.26 12.19 -9.20
CA PHE A 181 11.10 12.50 -8.39
C PHE A 181 11.48 13.24 -7.11
N ALA A 182 12.50 12.77 -6.39
CA ALA A 182 12.98 13.44 -5.17
C ALA A 182 13.50 14.87 -5.47
N GLU A 183 14.21 15.06 -6.58
CA GLU A 183 14.69 16.37 -7.02
C GLU A 183 13.54 17.32 -7.38
N GLY A 184 12.50 16.81 -8.05
CA GLY A 184 11.28 17.59 -8.37
C GLY A 184 10.48 18.04 -7.14
N LEU A 185 10.73 17.45 -5.97
CA LEU A 185 10.05 17.79 -4.72
C LEU A 185 10.84 18.72 -3.79
N ARG A 186 12.06 19.14 -4.17
CA ARG A 186 12.94 19.96 -3.30
C ARG A 186 12.28 21.22 -2.72
N ASN A 187 11.37 21.83 -3.48
CA ASN A 187 10.69 23.07 -3.10
C ASN A 187 9.21 22.87 -2.72
N VAL A 188 8.76 21.62 -2.56
CA VAL A 188 7.36 21.30 -2.27
C VAL A 188 7.17 21.19 -0.76
N GLN A 189 6.48 22.15 -0.16
CA GLN A 189 6.29 22.22 1.29
C GLN A 189 5.00 21.54 1.75
N ALA A 190 3.92 21.66 0.97
CA ALA A 190 2.64 21.04 1.26
C ALA A 190 2.16 20.14 0.12
N LEU A 191 1.26 19.21 0.46
CA LEU A 191 0.64 18.34 -0.53
C LEU A 191 -0.11 19.13 -1.61
N GLY A 192 -0.72 20.27 -1.26
CA GLY A 192 -1.39 21.16 -2.22
C GLY A 192 -0.46 21.75 -3.29
N ASP A 193 0.84 21.90 -2.98
CA ASP A 193 1.84 22.46 -3.91
C ASP A 193 2.30 21.43 -4.94
N LEU A 194 1.97 20.16 -4.73
CA LEU A 194 2.42 19.05 -5.56
C LEU A 194 1.98 19.21 -7.03
N LYS A 195 0.88 19.92 -7.29
CA LYS A 195 0.39 20.22 -8.65
C LYS A 195 1.31 21.14 -9.45
N TYR A 196 2.11 21.97 -8.77
CA TYR A 196 3.07 22.90 -9.40
C TYR A 196 4.47 22.29 -9.54
N ALA A 197 4.71 21.14 -8.89
CA ALA A 197 6.00 20.47 -8.91
C ALA A 197 6.28 19.85 -10.29
N LYS A 198 7.46 20.16 -10.86
CA LYS A 198 7.98 19.51 -12.06
C LYS A 198 8.50 18.12 -11.70
N LYS A 199 7.59 17.15 -11.61
CA LYS A 199 7.87 15.76 -11.23
C LYS A 199 7.35 14.78 -12.28
N LYS A 200 8.03 13.64 -12.43
CA LYS A 200 7.52 12.48 -13.18
C LYS A 200 6.72 11.56 -12.25
N ARG A 201 6.20 10.45 -12.77
CA ARG A 201 5.68 9.38 -11.91
C ARG A 201 6.85 8.65 -11.26
N SER A 202 6.62 8.15 -10.04
CA SER A 202 7.58 7.33 -9.32
C SER A 202 6.88 6.14 -8.70
N PHE A 203 7.56 5.00 -8.63
CA PHE A 203 7.06 3.79 -7.99
C PHE A 203 7.31 3.78 -6.47
N VAL A 204 7.96 4.81 -5.92
CA VAL A 204 8.33 4.89 -4.50
C VAL A 204 7.13 4.79 -3.54
N TYR A 205 5.92 5.20 -3.99
CA TYR A 205 4.70 5.07 -3.20
C TYR A 205 4.39 3.62 -2.79
N LYS A 206 4.86 2.64 -3.57
CA LYS A 206 4.67 1.22 -3.26
C LYS A 206 5.46 0.80 -2.02
N PHE A 207 6.64 1.37 -1.81
CA PHE A 207 7.45 1.12 -0.61
C PHE A 207 6.86 1.79 0.62
N PHE A 208 6.25 2.97 0.46
CA PHE A 208 5.50 3.60 1.55
C PHE A 208 4.41 2.66 2.06
N LYS A 209 3.59 2.13 1.15
CA LYS A 209 2.56 1.13 1.47
C LYS A 209 3.15 -0.15 2.04
N SER A 210 4.20 -0.67 1.41
CA SER A 210 4.84 -1.91 1.81
C SER A 210 5.41 -1.87 3.23
N VAL A 211 6.00 -0.75 3.67
CA VAL A 211 6.47 -0.59 5.05
C VAL A 211 5.30 -0.54 6.03
N MET A 212 4.19 0.13 5.70
CA MET A 212 2.99 0.10 6.55
C MET A 212 2.41 -1.32 6.63
N GLY A 213 2.41 -2.05 5.51
CA GLY A 213 2.05 -3.46 5.47
C GLY A 213 2.97 -4.34 6.30
N ALA A 214 4.28 -4.08 6.30
CA ALA A 214 5.25 -4.81 7.10
C ALA A 214 5.02 -4.63 8.60
N ILE A 215 4.78 -3.40 9.05
CA ILE A 215 4.46 -3.12 10.45
C ILE A 215 3.15 -3.80 10.83
N PHE A 216 2.14 -3.74 9.95
CA PHE A 216 0.86 -4.39 10.17
C PHE A 216 1.03 -5.91 10.35
N VAL A 217 1.73 -6.59 9.44
CA VAL A 217 1.95 -8.05 9.52
C VAL A 217 2.80 -8.42 10.75
N ASP A 218 3.91 -7.72 10.98
CA ASP A 218 4.84 -8.02 12.08
C ASP A 218 4.24 -7.77 13.47
N SER A 219 3.31 -6.83 13.59
CA SER A 219 2.55 -6.56 14.83
C SER A 219 1.37 -7.51 15.08
N GLY A 220 1.18 -8.53 14.25
CA GLY A 220 0.04 -9.44 14.36
C GLY A 220 -1.26 -8.84 13.83
N TYR A 221 -1.18 -8.04 12.76
CA TYR A 221 -2.31 -7.38 12.10
C TYR A 221 -3.00 -6.33 12.98
N SER A 222 -2.23 -5.55 13.75
CA SER A 222 -2.74 -4.46 14.59
C SER A 222 -2.68 -3.11 13.86
N SER A 223 -3.85 -2.53 13.54
CA SER A 223 -3.93 -1.20 12.94
C SER A 223 -3.55 -0.09 13.91
N ASP A 224 -3.75 -0.31 15.22
CA ASP A 224 -3.43 0.67 16.27
C ASP A 224 -1.92 0.87 16.44
N VAL A 225 -1.10 -0.10 16.01
CA VAL A 225 0.37 0.05 15.94
C VAL A 225 0.80 0.86 14.71
N VAL A 226 0.12 0.66 13.57
CA VAL A 226 0.45 1.32 12.30
C VAL A 226 0.03 2.79 12.31
N GLU A 227 -1.14 3.08 12.89
CA GLU A 227 -1.75 4.41 12.89
C GLU A 227 -0.83 5.55 13.37
N PRO A 228 -0.20 5.50 14.56
CA PRO A 228 0.63 6.61 15.03
C PRO A 228 1.83 6.87 14.10
N ILE A 229 2.40 5.81 13.51
CA ILE A 229 3.52 5.91 12.57
C ILE A 229 3.05 6.54 11.25
N LEU A 230 1.92 6.07 10.71
CA LEU A 230 1.35 6.61 9.48
C LEU A 230 0.96 8.08 9.65
N LEU A 231 0.24 8.41 10.73
CA LEU A 231 -0.21 9.76 11.02
C LEU A 231 0.96 10.73 11.26
N LYS A 232 2.06 10.30 11.91
CA LYS A 232 3.28 11.11 12.00
C LYS A 232 3.75 11.61 10.62
N MET A 233 3.55 10.82 9.56
CA MET A 233 4.00 11.14 8.21
C MET A 233 2.99 11.96 7.38
N ILE A 234 1.68 11.76 7.58
CA ILE A 234 0.63 12.33 6.70
C ILE A 234 -0.31 13.33 7.39
N LYS A 235 -0.38 13.32 8.73
CA LYS A 235 -1.44 14.02 9.49
C LYS A 235 -1.52 15.50 9.15
N ARG A 236 -0.39 16.20 9.07
CA ARG A 236 -0.37 17.63 8.75
C ARG A 236 -1.06 17.93 7.42
N ASP A 237 -0.79 17.13 6.39
CA ASP A 237 -1.36 17.32 5.06
C ASP A 237 -2.81 16.82 4.99
N LEU A 238 -3.17 15.80 5.76
CA LEU A 238 -4.54 15.33 5.91
C LEU A 238 -5.43 16.35 6.64
N ASP A 239 -4.93 16.97 7.71
CA ASP A 239 -5.64 18.00 8.47
C ASP A 239 -5.93 19.26 7.64
N LEU A 240 -5.07 19.59 6.68
CA LEU A 240 -5.30 20.73 5.77
C LEU A 240 -6.44 20.47 4.77
N LEU A 241 -6.89 19.21 4.63
CA LEU A 241 -7.98 18.82 3.73
C LEU A 241 -9.33 18.64 4.45
N LEU A 242 -9.32 18.61 5.79
CA LEU A 242 -10.50 18.49 6.64
C LEU A 242 -10.92 19.89 7.12
#